data_AF-A0A3F3IIW6-F1
#
_entry.id   AF-A0A3F3IIW6-F1
#
_cell.length_a   1.000
_cell.length_b   1.000
_cell.length_c   1.000
_cell.angle_alpha   90.00
_cell.angle_beta   90.00
_cell.angle_gamma   90.00
#
_symmetry.space_group_name_H-M   'P 1'
#
loop_
_entity.id
_entity.type
_entity.pdbx_description
1 polymer ?
#
loop_
_entity_poly.entity_id
_entity_poly.type
_entity_poly.pdbx_seq_one_letter_code
_entity_poly.pdbx_strand_id
1 'polypeptide(L)'
;MQPAYYEINVIPSIADQEFTSSLNGVVLNMRLFFATTTKLWWLEISDADMTVTLSQICLRPGVWHKLSGKMPGYTGAGAVGVARLRPNEPFGDVNAFAGGFGLFFYDEVESE
;
A
#
# COMPACT_ATOMS: atom_id res chain seq x y z
N MET A 1 -2.87 -22.80 1.35
CA MET A 1 -2.76 -21.32 1.42
C MET A 1 -3.76 -20.69 0.48
N GLN A 2 -4.76 -20.01 1.02
CA GLN A 2 -5.63 -19.12 0.24
C GLN A 2 -5.11 -17.69 0.39
N PRO A 3 -4.98 -16.93 -0.70
CA PRO A 3 -4.56 -15.55 -0.61
C PRO A 3 -5.65 -14.69 0.03
N ALA A 4 -5.29 -13.93 1.06
CA ALA A 4 -6.16 -12.96 1.68
C ALA A 4 -5.79 -11.55 1.19
N TYR A 5 -6.80 -10.78 0.80
CA TYR A 5 -6.65 -9.40 0.35
C TYR A 5 -7.36 -8.48 1.35
N TYR A 6 -6.62 -7.51 1.88
CA TYR A 6 -7.13 -6.54 2.83
C TYR A 6 -7.05 -5.16 2.22
N GLU A 7 -8.21 -4.51 2.01
CA GLU A 7 -8.24 -3.14 1.52
C GLU A 7 -7.75 -2.18 2.59
N ILE A 8 -6.82 -1.31 2.20
CA ILE A 8 -6.31 -0.24 3.03
C ILE A 8 -7.18 0.98 2.77
N ASN A 9 -7.92 1.40 3.79
CA ASN A 9 -8.77 2.59 3.71
C ASN A 9 -7.90 3.83 3.53
N VAL A 10 -8.01 4.45 2.37
CA VAL A 10 -7.36 5.72 2.03
C VAL A 10 -8.43 6.78 1.88
N ILE A 11 -8.15 8.00 2.33
CA ILE A 11 -9.08 9.12 2.16
C ILE A 11 -8.94 9.63 0.73
N PRO A 12 -10.00 9.57 -0.10
CA PRO A 12 -9.95 10.07 -1.47
C PRO A 12 -9.57 11.56 -1.51
N SER A 13 -8.89 11.96 -2.58
CA SER A 13 -8.53 13.36 -2.86
C SER A 13 -7.57 14.02 -1.86
N ILE A 14 -7.09 13.29 -0.84
CA ILE A 14 -5.97 13.73 0.00
C ILE A 14 -4.68 13.20 -0.62
N ALA A 15 -3.96 14.13 -1.27
CA ALA A 15 -2.74 13.84 -2.02
C ALA A 15 -1.56 13.40 -1.15
N ASP A 16 -1.58 13.66 0.14
CA ASP A 16 -0.54 13.30 1.10
C ASP A 16 -1.21 13.00 2.44
N GLN A 17 -1.21 11.74 2.83
CA GLN A 17 -1.90 11.27 4.02
C GLN A 17 -1.05 10.26 4.78
N GLU A 18 -1.01 10.43 6.10
CA GLU A 18 -0.36 9.54 7.04
C GLU A 18 -1.42 8.78 7.83
N PHE A 19 -1.23 7.48 7.99
CA PHE A 19 -2.14 6.62 8.72
C PHE A 19 -1.43 5.37 9.22
N THR A 20 -2.07 4.67 10.14
CA THR A 20 -1.60 3.36 10.62
C THR A 20 -2.43 2.25 10.01
N SER A 21 -1.78 1.13 9.73
CA SER A 21 -2.44 -0.11 9.32
C SER A 21 -1.80 -1.30 10.03
N SER A 22 -2.36 -2.48 9.83
CA SER A 22 -1.82 -3.71 10.42
C SER A 22 -1.82 -4.84 9.42
N LEU A 23 -0.72 -5.60 9.41
CA LEU A 23 -0.58 -6.81 8.61
C LEU A 23 0.01 -7.91 9.50
N ASN A 24 -0.69 -9.03 9.61
CA ASN A 24 -0.26 -10.20 10.41
C ASN A 24 0.11 -9.86 11.85
N GLY A 25 -0.65 -8.97 12.48
CA GLY A 25 -0.42 -8.51 13.85
C GLY A 25 0.70 -7.47 14.01
N VAL A 26 1.41 -7.11 12.92
CA VAL A 26 2.41 -6.02 12.93
C VAL A 26 1.71 -4.71 12.60
N VAL A 27 1.88 -3.70 13.46
CA VAL A 27 1.40 -2.33 13.21
C VAL A 27 2.41 -1.59 12.34
N LEU A 28 1.89 -0.88 11.34
CA LEU A 28 2.65 -0.23 10.29
C LEU A 28 2.30 1.25 10.25
N ASN A 29 3.33 2.09 10.21
CA ASN A 29 3.22 3.50 9.91
C ASN A 29 3.32 3.68 8.39
N MET A 30 2.31 4.30 7.77
CA MET A 30 2.20 4.46 6.33
C MET A 30 1.99 5.92 5.95
N ARG A 31 2.64 6.35 4.86
CA ARG A 31 2.36 7.62 4.21
C ARG A 31 2.13 7.40 2.73
N LEU A 32 0.95 7.74 2.25
CA LEU A 32 0.61 7.69 0.84
C LEU A 32 0.63 9.11 0.28
N PHE A 33 1.48 9.34 -0.73
CA PHE A 33 1.60 10.67 -1.31
C PHE A 33 1.68 10.66 -2.85
N PHE A 34 1.21 11.74 -3.46
CA PHE A 34 1.17 11.95 -4.90
C PHE A 34 2.20 12.98 -5.34
N ALA A 35 3.22 12.53 -6.07
CA ALA A 35 4.22 13.39 -6.68
C ALA A 35 3.63 14.05 -7.94
N THR A 36 3.15 15.29 -7.81
CA THR A 36 2.46 16.05 -8.87
C THR A 36 3.28 16.24 -10.13
N THR A 37 4.60 16.45 -10.00
CA THR A 37 5.51 16.67 -11.14
C THR A 37 5.61 15.42 -12.03
N THR A 38 5.70 14.25 -11.42
CA THR A 38 5.81 12.98 -12.14
C THR A 38 4.47 12.29 -12.37
N LYS A 39 3.40 12.78 -11.73
CA LYS A 39 2.07 12.17 -11.67
C LYS A 39 2.09 10.73 -11.15
N LEU A 40 2.86 10.49 -10.08
CA LEU A 40 3.05 9.16 -9.51
C LEU A 40 2.62 9.11 -8.05
N TRP A 41 1.97 8.01 -7.68
CA TRP A 41 1.71 7.68 -6.28
C TRP A 41 2.88 6.93 -5.67
N TRP A 42 3.21 7.28 -4.45
CA TRP A 42 4.27 6.69 -3.65
C TRP A 42 3.72 6.30 -2.28
N LEU A 43 4.18 5.15 -1.80
CA LEU A 43 3.91 4.67 -0.47
C LEU A 43 5.20 4.59 0.32
N GLU A 44 5.24 5.32 1.43
CA GLU A 44 6.21 5.12 2.48
C GLU A 44 5.67 4.17 3.52
N ILE A 45 6.50 3.24 3.98
CA ILE A 45 6.13 2.26 4.98
C ILE A 45 7.28 2.01 5.97
N SER A 46 6.92 1.90 7.24
CA SER A 46 7.79 1.59 8.37
C SER A 46 6.99 0.79 9.42
N ASP A 47 7.69 0.13 10.34
CA ASP A 47 7.03 -0.45 11.51
C ASP A 47 6.58 0.67 12.49
N ALA A 48 5.83 0.29 13.53
CA ALA A 48 5.33 1.23 14.52
C ALA A 48 6.44 1.85 15.39
N ASP A 49 7.53 1.09 15.61
CA ASP A 49 8.59 1.44 16.55
C ASP A 49 9.67 2.34 15.92
N MET A 50 9.82 2.31 14.59
CA MET A 50 10.75 3.16 13.84
C MET A 50 10.01 4.37 13.27
N THR A 51 10.41 5.55 13.73
CA THR A 51 9.92 6.85 13.24
C THR A 51 10.51 7.25 11.88
N VAL A 52 11.34 6.40 11.26
CA VAL A 52 12.03 6.66 9.99
C VAL A 52 11.50 5.72 8.91
N THR A 53 11.07 6.29 7.78
CA THR A 53 10.66 5.55 6.59
C THR A 53 11.78 4.62 6.10
N LEU A 54 11.52 3.32 6.13
CA LEU A 54 12.48 2.29 5.69
C LEU A 54 12.31 1.91 4.23
N SER A 55 11.08 2.05 3.71
CA SER A 55 10.76 1.72 2.32
C SER A 55 9.92 2.78 1.67
N GLN A 56 10.33 3.19 0.47
CA GLN A 56 9.55 3.99 -0.46
C GLN A 56 9.23 3.17 -1.70
N ILE A 57 7.94 3.04 -2.00
CA ILE A 57 7.43 2.18 -3.05
C ILE A 57 6.67 3.04 -4.05
N CYS A 58 7.16 3.09 -5.30
CA CYS A 58 6.41 3.73 -6.38
C CYS A 58 5.27 2.81 -6.80
N LEU A 59 4.03 3.21 -6.53
CA LEU A 59 2.86 2.38 -6.79
C LEU A 59 2.54 2.32 -8.29
N ARG A 60 2.12 1.14 -8.74
CA ARG A 60 1.65 0.89 -10.11
C ARG A 60 0.43 -0.05 -10.05
N PRO A 61 -0.64 0.22 -10.81
CA PRO A 61 -1.78 -0.69 -10.85
C PRO A 61 -1.38 -2.07 -11.36
N GLY A 62 -1.82 -3.11 -10.66
CA GLY A 62 -1.52 -4.52 -10.99
C GLY A 62 -0.13 -4.99 -10.56
N VAL A 63 0.69 -4.13 -9.94
CA VAL A 63 2.00 -4.50 -9.42
C VAL A 63 1.92 -4.69 -7.91
N TRP A 64 2.33 -5.88 -7.46
CA TRP A 64 2.43 -6.22 -6.05
C TRP A 64 3.89 -6.16 -5.59
N HIS A 65 4.14 -5.46 -4.50
CA HIS A 65 5.45 -5.29 -3.92
C HIS A 65 5.55 -6.10 -2.64
N LYS A 66 6.36 -7.15 -2.64
CA LYS A 66 6.67 -7.95 -1.45
C LYS A 66 7.27 -7.05 -0.36
N LEU A 67 6.83 -7.25 0.88
CA LEU A 67 7.31 -6.52 2.05
C LEU A 67 8.54 -7.19 2.69
N SER A 68 8.71 -8.49 2.49
CA SER A 68 9.92 -9.21 2.88
C SER A 68 11.17 -8.55 2.29
N GLY A 69 12.15 -8.25 3.15
CA GLY A 69 13.38 -7.54 2.78
C GLY A 69 13.24 -6.04 2.53
N LYS A 70 12.01 -5.49 2.54
CA LYS A 70 11.71 -4.06 2.46
C LYS A 70 11.39 -3.45 3.83
N MET A 71 10.90 -4.27 4.75
CA MET A 71 10.67 -3.91 6.14
C MET A 71 11.57 -4.77 7.05
N PRO A 72 12.39 -4.15 7.93
CA PRO A 72 13.11 -4.88 8.95
C PRO A 72 12.16 -5.70 9.83
N GLY A 73 12.57 -6.92 10.17
CA GLY A 73 11.79 -7.82 11.03
C GLY A 73 10.59 -8.50 10.37
N TYR A 74 10.16 -8.10 9.17
CA TYR A 74 9.07 -8.77 8.45
C TYR A 74 9.57 -9.96 7.63
N THR A 75 9.24 -11.17 8.09
CA THR A 75 9.62 -12.44 7.44
C THR A 75 8.47 -13.10 6.68
N GLY A 76 7.28 -12.49 6.66
CA GLY A 76 6.09 -13.03 6.01
C GLY A 76 6.11 -12.93 4.48
N ALA A 77 5.12 -13.58 3.84
CA ALA A 77 4.92 -13.55 2.39
C ALA A 77 4.14 -12.32 1.90
N GLY A 78 3.75 -11.42 2.80
CA GLY A 78 2.86 -10.32 2.48
C GLY A 78 3.44 -9.32 1.48
N ALA A 79 2.52 -8.71 0.74
CA ALA A 79 2.80 -7.72 -0.28
C ALA A 79 1.80 -6.57 -0.21
N VAL A 80 2.18 -5.42 -0.74
CA VAL A 80 1.30 -4.27 -0.93
C VAL A 80 1.17 -3.95 -2.40
N GLY A 81 -0.02 -3.63 -2.87
CA GLY A 81 -0.28 -3.38 -4.28
C GLY A 81 -1.52 -2.52 -4.51
N VAL A 82 -1.63 -2.01 -5.73
CA VAL A 82 -2.80 -1.25 -6.17
C VAL A 82 -3.60 -2.08 -7.16
N ALA A 83 -4.89 -2.23 -6.92
CA ALA A 83 -5.81 -2.86 -7.86
C ALA A 83 -6.71 -1.82 -8.52
N ARG A 84 -7.04 -2.04 -9.79
CA ARG A 84 -8.02 -1.24 -10.52
C ARG A 84 -9.42 -1.75 -10.18
N LEU A 85 -10.29 -0.86 -9.72
CA LEU A 85 -11.67 -1.16 -9.35
C LEU A 85 -12.66 -0.74 -10.44
N ARG A 86 -12.34 0.33 -11.19
CA ARG A 86 -13.13 0.80 -12.33
C ARG A 86 -12.31 0.88 -13.62
N PRO A 87 -12.90 0.52 -14.77
CA PRO A 87 -12.25 0.65 -16.06
C PRO A 87 -12.03 2.13 -16.42
N ASN A 88 -11.04 2.40 -17.27
CA ASN A 88 -10.78 3.71 -17.89
C ASN A 88 -10.41 4.89 -16.96
N GLU A 89 -10.28 4.67 -15.65
CA GLU A 89 -9.77 5.72 -14.74
C GLU A 89 -8.23 5.88 -14.87
N PRO A 90 -7.71 7.12 -14.88
CA PRO A 90 -6.27 7.39 -14.89
C PRO A 90 -5.68 7.25 -13.48
N PHE A 91 -4.61 6.46 -13.34
CA PHE A 91 -3.94 6.31 -12.04
C PHE A 91 -3.08 7.51 -11.65
N GLY A 92 -2.58 8.27 -12.63
CA GLY A 92 -1.77 9.47 -12.41
C GLY A 92 -2.60 10.70 -12.04
N ASP A 93 -3.70 10.51 -11.30
CA ASP A 93 -4.62 11.55 -10.84
C ASP A 93 -4.66 11.54 -9.30
N VAL A 94 -4.82 12.71 -8.69
CA VAL A 94 -4.97 12.87 -7.23
C VAL A 94 -6.25 12.19 -6.70
N ASN A 95 -7.22 11.98 -7.57
CA ASN A 95 -8.48 11.31 -7.26
C ASN A 95 -8.46 9.83 -7.64
N ALA A 96 -7.30 9.24 -7.96
CA ALA A 96 -7.22 7.83 -8.35
C ALA A 96 -7.90 6.89 -7.32
N PHE A 97 -7.79 7.21 -6.03
CA PHE A 97 -8.41 6.44 -4.95
C PHE A 97 -9.87 6.82 -4.64
N ALA A 98 -10.52 7.66 -5.45
CA ALA A 98 -11.95 7.98 -5.34
C ALA A 98 -12.84 6.88 -5.98
N GLY A 99 -12.53 5.61 -5.68
CA GLY A 99 -13.23 4.44 -6.21
C GLY A 99 -12.77 3.94 -7.57
N GLY A 100 -11.77 4.58 -8.20
CA GLY A 100 -11.13 4.10 -9.42
C GLY A 100 -10.12 2.98 -9.16
N PHE A 101 -9.33 3.15 -8.11
CA PHE A 101 -8.30 2.22 -7.64
C PHE A 101 -8.40 2.04 -6.12
N GLY A 102 -7.96 0.89 -5.64
CA GLY A 102 -7.81 0.59 -4.21
C GLY A 102 -6.38 0.18 -3.89
N LEU A 103 -5.94 0.49 -2.67
CA LEU A 103 -4.66 0.04 -2.12
C LEU A 103 -4.94 -1.20 -1.26
N PHE A 104 -4.14 -2.25 -1.42
CA PHE A 104 -4.39 -3.53 -0.78
C PHE A 104 -3.12 -4.10 -0.18
N PHE A 105 -3.26 -4.75 0.97
CA PHE A 105 -2.35 -5.81 1.37
C PHE A 105 -2.79 -7.14 0.78
N TYR A 106 -1.80 -7.96 0.48
CA TYR A 106 -1.91 -9.37 0.16
C TYR A 106 -1.14 -10.13 1.23
N ASP A 107 -1.71 -11.23 1.71
CA ASP A 107 -1.01 -12.17 2.57
C ASP A 107 -1.36 -13.62 2.22
N GLU A 108 -0.41 -14.52 2.46
CA GLU A 108 -0.65 -15.96 2.39
C GLU A 108 -0.92 -16.47 3.81
N VAL A 109 -2.18 -16.70 4.14
CA VAL A 109 -2.54 -17.32 5.41
C VAL A 109 -2.37 -18.83 5.26
N GLU A 110 -1.62 -19.46 6.16
CA GLU A 110 -1.68 -20.93 6.31
C GLU A 110 -3.13 -21.29 6.62
N SER A 111 -3.75 -21.98 5.67
CA SER A 111 -5.02 -22.66 5.90
C SER A 111 -4.73 -23.80 6.88
N GLU A 112 -5.34 -23.77 8.07
CA GLU A 112 -5.33 -24.87 9.05
C GLU A 112 -5.64 -26.23 8.41
#